data_AF-A0A932E5N1-F1
#
_entry.id   AF-A0A932E5N1-F1
#
_cell.length_a   1.000
_cell.length_b   1.000
_cell.length_c   1.000
_cell.angle_alpha   90.00
_cell.angle_beta   90.00
_cell.angle_gamma   90.00
#
_symmetry.space_group_name_H-M   'P 1'
#
loop_
_entity.id
_entity.type
_entity.pdbx_description
1 polymer ?
#
loop_
_entity_poly.entity_id
_entity_poly.type
_entity_poly.pdbx_seq_one_letter_code
_entity_poly.pdbx_strand_id
1 'polypeptide(L)'
;MTGPKGETIRRSDFAGKILIVDVSATWCGPCQAAMPNNDRIYRKYADQGVVLLGVTADDSREAYDGWIKRSEGKYRFTMAFDPAGRAGWDESVFNTKYHVSGFPTMFVVGRDGKIVETVSGGGPGEDYRLEYALARAGAKVDLASIPPEPKKDPNAPRFIAASAKTAAMPASTGMIGMGAPAPAAGGGFTPEKFGSIARGAVVPDVTVTGADGSPVKLSSFRGKTLLVQFCTGTGPQPWFAKIAQSYKDQALNVLAVFSAADKADFDQWVAANPNPGFAVAWDPAGKAWAENVTNTLFGVGMYPATAVLKADGTLWSGTIGMGDKVVAMVYSMLARNGVKLTTEHMDALVAAGGAFKMGGSPAAATAGAAAEPAPKAPFGEKYGKLKAGDPMPDFTVRTVDGQEARFSELAKGKTVVLDFWATWCGPCQQAMPHYEEMHRKYAGQGVLFLGICCFDQREAYDKWVAANQDKYTFTTVFDPVGKPASGDKEAMQKTIMMQVSGGALTPLPTTLVINAAGKFVGNYAGYGPGTHAALANLLMITGVELAAEDKPKTFFPAGSTARPAGAAMAAAT
;
A
#
# COMPACT_ATOMS: atom_id res chain seq x y z
N MET A 1 -20.20 5.68 25.29
CA MET A 1 -19.96 6.24 23.94
C MET A 1 -20.99 7.30 23.65
N THR A 2 -20.72 8.21 22.73
CA THR A 2 -21.65 9.25 22.29
C THR A 2 -22.19 8.88 20.92
N GLY A 3 -23.50 8.75 20.78
CA GLY A 3 -24.14 8.41 19.52
C GLY A 3 -24.21 9.59 18.53
N PRO A 4 -24.67 9.36 17.30
CA PRO A 4 -24.76 10.37 16.24
C PRO A 4 -25.59 11.60 16.60
N LYS A 5 -26.56 11.47 17.51
CA LYS A 5 -27.43 12.58 17.95
C LYS A 5 -26.97 13.19 19.28
N GLY A 6 -25.76 12.83 19.74
CA GLY A 6 -25.20 13.30 21.01
C GLY A 6 -25.69 12.50 22.23
N GLU A 7 -26.49 11.46 22.03
CA GLU A 7 -27.01 10.59 23.08
C GLU A 7 -25.90 9.76 23.73
N THR A 8 -26.01 9.47 25.03
CA THR A 8 -25.07 8.56 25.68
C THR A 8 -25.50 7.11 25.44
N ILE A 9 -24.62 6.32 24.82
CA ILE A 9 -24.76 4.88 24.63
C ILE A 9 -23.96 4.14 25.69
N ARG A 10 -24.62 3.24 26.41
CA ARG A 10 -24.05 2.39 27.47
C ARG A 10 -24.16 0.92 27.07
N ARG A 11 -23.23 0.09 27.55
CA ARG A 11 -23.28 -1.37 27.35
C ARG A 11 -24.60 -1.98 27.84
N SER A 12 -25.14 -1.45 28.95
CA SER A 12 -26.43 -1.89 29.53
C SER A 12 -27.60 -1.77 28.57
N ASP A 13 -27.53 -0.87 27.58
CA ASP A 13 -28.61 -0.65 26.61
C ASP A 13 -28.80 -1.87 25.68
N PHE A 14 -27.82 -2.76 25.64
CA PHE A 14 -27.81 -4.00 24.85
C PHE A 14 -27.96 -5.26 25.71
N ALA A 15 -28.44 -5.16 26.95
CA ALA A 15 -28.64 -6.32 27.83
C ALA A 15 -29.52 -7.40 27.16
N GLY A 16 -29.09 -8.66 27.26
CA GLY A 16 -29.77 -9.81 26.63
C GLY A 16 -29.55 -9.95 25.11
N LYS A 17 -28.84 -9.01 24.47
CA LYS A 17 -28.45 -9.10 23.04
C LYS A 17 -27.06 -9.72 22.90
N ILE A 18 -26.75 -10.24 21.72
CA ILE A 18 -25.36 -10.51 21.33
C ILE A 18 -24.85 -9.20 20.75
N LEU A 19 -23.87 -8.57 21.40
CA LEU A 19 -23.35 -7.27 20.99
C LEU A 19 -21.99 -7.43 20.33
N ILE A 20 -21.87 -7.00 19.08
CA ILE A 20 -20.60 -6.80 18.40
C ILE A 20 -20.17 -5.36 18.65
N VAL A 21 -19.03 -5.14 19.29
CA VAL A 21 -18.41 -3.82 19.42
C VAL A 21 -17.24 -3.75 18.45
N ASP A 22 -17.40 -3.04 17.33
CA ASP A 22 -16.36 -2.83 16.32
C ASP A 22 -15.56 -1.56 16.62
N VAL A 23 -14.42 -1.73 17.28
CA VAL A 23 -13.52 -0.64 17.61
C VAL A 23 -12.69 -0.29 16.39
N SER A 24 -12.92 0.91 15.88
CA SER A 24 -12.45 1.39 14.59
C SER A 24 -11.98 2.84 14.67
N ALA A 25 -11.53 3.37 13.53
CA ALA A 25 -11.34 4.80 13.36
C ALA A 25 -11.69 5.20 11.92
N THR A 26 -12.16 6.43 11.72
CA THR A 26 -12.61 6.93 10.42
C THR A 26 -11.46 7.05 9.43
N TRP A 27 -10.22 7.20 9.87
CA TRP A 27 -9.03 7.21 9.00
C TRP A 27 -8.48 5.80 8.70
N CYS A 28 -8.96 4.77 9.38
CA CYS A 28 -8.45 3.41 9.28
C CYS A 28 -9.02 2.70 8.03
N GLY A 29 -8.24 2.67 6.95
CA GLY A 29 -8.61 2.02 5.69
C GLY A 29 -9.06 0.55 5.84
N PRO A 30 -8.37 -0.30 6.61
CA PRO A 30 -8.81 -1.67 6.85
C PRO A 30 -10.15 -1.75 7.61
N CYS A 31 -10.41 -0.82 8.54
CA CYS A 31 -11.68 -0.71 9.24
C CYS A 31 -12.82 -0.40 8.27
N GLN A 32 -12.65 0.62 7.42
CA GLN A 32 -13.65 0.96 6.42
C GLN A 32 -13.90 -0.17 5.42
N ALA A 33 -12.86 -0.89 5.02
CA ALA A 33 -12.97 -2.04 4.13
C ALA A 33 -13.78 -3.20 4.75
N ALA A 34 -13.75 -3.33 6.09
CA ALA A 34 -14.51 -4.33 6.82
C ALA A 34 -16.00 -3.95 7.02
N MET A 35 -16.33 -2.65 7.04
CA MET A 35 -17.68 -2.18 7.36
C MET A 35 -18.80 -2.74 6.45
N PRO A 36 -18.64 -2.88 5.12
CA PRO A 36 -19.64 -3.55 4.28
C PRO A 36 -19.90 -5.00 4.69
N ASN A 37 -18.86 -5.76 5.03
CA ASN A 37 -19.00 -7.13 5.50
C ASN A 37 -19.67 -7.17 6.89
N ASN A 38 -19.27 -6.27 7.79
CA ASN A 38 -19.85 -6.15 9.13
C ASN A 38 -21.34 -5.79 9.07
N ASP A 39 -21.73 -4.87 8.18
CA ASP A 39 -23.13 -4.52 7.95
C ASP A 39 -23.94 -5.70 7.39
N ARG A 40 -23.37 -6.46 6.44
CA ARG A 40 -23.99 -7.68 5.91
C ARG A 40 -24.24 -8.72 7.01
N ILE A 41 -23.23 -8.98 7.85
CA ILE A 41 -23.32 -9.94 8.97
C ILE A 41 -24.35 -9.45 9.98
N TYR A 42 -24.31 -8.16 10.35
CA TYR A 42 -25.30 -7.57 11.24
C TYR A 42 -26.73 -7.76 10.69
N ARG A 43 -26.97 -7.42 9.41
CA ARG A 43 -28.28 -7.60 8.77
C ARG A 43 -28.74 -9.07 8.79
N LYS A 44 -27.82 -10.01 8.52
CA LYS A 44 -28.10 -11.45 8.45
C LYS A 44 -28.57 -12.02 9.79
N TYR A 45 -28.08 -11.50 10.93
CA TYR A 45 -28.36 -12.05 12.26
C TYR A 45 -29.14 -11.12 13.19
N ALA A 46 -29.62 -9.97 12.70
CA ALA A 46 -30.33 -8.98 13.51
C ALA A 46 -31.63 -9.53 14.13
N ASP A 47 -32.34 -10.41 13.43
CA ASP A 47 -33.55 -11.09 13.90
C ASP A 47 -33.30 -12.03 15.09
N GLN A 48 -32.07 -12.52 15.23
CA GLN A 48 -31.61 -13.32 16.36
C GLN A 48 -31.15 -12.47 17.55
N GLY A 49 -31.40 -11.16 17.51
CA GLY A 49 -30.97 -10.24 18.57
C GLY A 49 -29.46 -10.03 18.62
N VAL A 50 -28.79 -10.09 17.46
CA VAL A 50 -27.44 -9.56 17.27
C VAL A 50 -27.53 -8.05 17.03
N VAL A 51 -26.67 -7.28 17.70
CA VAL A 51 -26.55 -5.84 17.51
C VAL A 51 -25.09 -5.52 17.23
N LEU A 52 -24.83 -4.66 16.25
CA LEU A 52 -23.50 -4.13 15.99
C LEU A 52 -23.44 -2.67 16.40
N LEU A 53 -22.45 -2.35 17.23
CA LEU A 53 -22.06 -0.99 17.62
C LEU A 53 -20.65 -0.76 17.11
N GLY A 54 -20.53 0.02 16.04
CA GLY A 54 -19.22 0.53 15.62
C GLY A 54 -18.83 1.69 16.53
N VAL A 55 -17.57 1.75 16.93
CA VAL A 55 -17.05 2.80 17.80
C VAL A 55 -15.78 3.37 17.20
N THR A 56 -15.81 4.66 16.87
CA THR A 56 -14.62 5.41 16.48
C THR A 56 -13.85 5.82 17.73
N ALA A 57 -12.77 5.11 18.00
CA ALA A 57 -12.02 5.27 19.25
C ALA A 57 -10.81 6.20 19.11
N ASP A 58 -10.32 6.41 17.87
CA ASP A 58 -9.18 7.29 17.57
C ASP A 58 -9.53 8.32 16.48
N ASP A 59 -10.55 9.13 16.77
CA ASP A 59 -10.95 10.24 15.90
C ASP A 59 -11.11 11.54 16.67
N SER A 60 -11.00 12.67 15.98
CA SER A 60 -11.56 13.92 16.50
C SER A 60 -13.09 13.89 16.37
N ARG A 61 -13.77 14.75 17.13
CA ARG A 61 -15.22 14.86 17.03
C ARG A 61 -15.67 15.27 15.62
N GLU A 62 -14.92 16.18 15.00
CA GLU A 62 -15.18 16.70 13.66
C GLU A 62 -15.01 15.61 12.60
N ALA A 63 -13.98 14.76 12.72
CA ALA A 63 -13.76 13.63 11.82
C ALA A 63 -14.91 12.61 11.90
N TYR A 64 -15.37 12.32 13.12
CA TYR A 64 -16.54 11.48 13.35
C TYR A 64 -17.82 12.08 12.77
N ASP A 65 -18.14 13.34 13.05
CA ASP A 65 -19.36 13.98 12.54
C ASP A 65 -19.36 14.04 11.01
N GLY A 66 -18.19 14.33 10.41
CA GLY A 66 -18.00 14.26 8.97
C GLY A 66 -18.25 12.85 8.41
N TRP A 67 -17.74 11.82 9.08
CA TRP A 67 -17.98 10.43 8.71
C TRP A 67 -19.46 10.05 8.80
N ILE A 68 -20.15 10.40 9.89
CA ILE A 68 -21.59 10.14 10.05
C ILE A 68 -22.38 10.79 8.91
N LYS A 69 -22.08 12.05 8.58
CA LYS A 69 -22.75 12.76 7.47
C LYS A 69 -22.49 12.09 6.11
N ARG A 70 -21.27 11.63 5.83
CA ARG A 70 -20.90 11.00 4.54
C ARG A 70 -21.29 9.52 4.44
N SER A 71 -21.56 8.86 5.57
CA SER A 71 -21.96 7.46 5.65
C SER A 71 -23.46 7.28 5.93
N GLU A 72 -24.22 8.37 6.00
CA GLU A 72 -25.66 8.36 6.22
C GLU A 72 -26.35 7.41 5.23
N GLY A 73 -27.13 6.46 5.77
CA GLY A 73 -27.85 5.45 4.99
C GLY A 73 -27.00 4.32 4.40
N LYS A 74 -25.66 4.36 4.48
CA LYS A 74 -24.80 3.29 3.94
C LYS A 74 -24.82 2.02 4.79
N TYR A 75 -24.76 2.20 6.11
CA TYR A 75 -24.71 1.11 7.08
C TYR A 75 -25.92 1.17 8.01
N ARG A 76 -26.43 0.00 8.40
CA ARG A 76 -27.62 -0.14 9.26
C ARG A 76 -27.25 -0.16 10.74
N PHE A 77 -25.99 -0.44 11.07
CA PHE A 77 -25.50 -0.44 12.44
C PHE A 77 -25.20 0.99 12.92
N THR A 78 -25.22 1.19 14.24
CA THR A 78 -24.90 2.49 14.84
C THR A 78 -23.39 2.66 14.92
N MET A 79 -22.88 3.77 14.39
CA MET A 79 -21.54 4.26 14.68
C MET A 79 -21.62 5.24 15.85
N ALA A 80 -20.75 5.07 16.84
CA ALA A 80 -20.66 5.91 18.02
C ALA A 80 -19.24 6.46 18.20
N PHE A 81 -19.14 7.60 18.86
CA PHE A 81 -17.88 8.25 19.19
C PHE A 81 -17.41 7.85 20.59
N ASP A 82 -16.13 7.51 20.74
CA ASP A 82 -15.51 7.47 22.07
C ASP A 82 -15.27 8.92 22.55
N PRO A 83 -15.87 9.36 23.68
CA PRO A 83 -15.70 10.73 24.17
C PRO A 83 -14.25 11.13 24.43
N ALA A 84 -13.37 10.16 24.69
CA ALA A 84 -11.94 10.41 24.83
C ALA A 84 -11.32 10.90 23.50
N GLY A 85 -11.80 10.34 22.37
CA GLY A 85 -11.32 10.64 21.03
C GLY A 85 -9.82 10.43 20.86
N ARG A 86 -9.28 10.92 19.74
CA ARG A 86 -7.83 10.87 19.46
C ARG A 86 -6.99 11.58 20.53
N ALA A 87 -7.41 12.77 20.94
CA ALA A 87 -6.64 13.60 21.87
C ALA A 87 -6.56 12.97 23.27
N GLY A 88 -7.57 12.19 23.66
CA GLY A 88 -7.63 11.48 24.93
C GLY A 88 -7.41 9.97 24.79
N TRP A 89 -6.75 9.48 23.74
CA TRP A 89 -6.57 8.04 23.54
C TRP A 89 -5.96 7.33 24.75
N ASP A 90 -5.05 7.98 25.48
CA ASP A 90 -4.44 7.46 26.72
C ASP A 90 -5.45 7.25 27.87
N GLU A 91 -6.60 7.92 27.81
CA GLU A 91 -7.71 7.81 28.75
C GLU A 91 -8.88 6.97 28.21
N SER A 92 -8.88 6.65 26.92
CA SER A 92 -9.89 5.81 26.28
C SER A 92 -10.04 4.48 27.03
N VAL A 93 -11.28 4.03 27.22
CA VAL A 93 -11.55 2.70 27.80
C VAL A 93 -10.99 1.58 26.91
N PHE A 94 -10.92 1.80 25.59
CA PHE A 94 -10.39 0.83 24.65
C PHE A 94 -8.88 0.66 24.77
N ASN A 95 -8.16 1.73 25.06
CA ASN A 95 -6.74 1.69 25.36
C ASN A 95 -6.47 1.15 26.78
N THR A 96 -7.13 1.72 27.79
CA THR A 96 -6.80 1.50 29.21
C THR A 96 -7.32 0.19 29.79
N LYS A 97 -8.51 -0.28 29.37
CA LYS A 97 -9.14 -1.48 29.93
C LYS A 97 -9.20 -2.65 28.96
N TYR A 98 -9.49 -2.36 27.70
CA TYR A 98 -9.60 -3.41 26.67
C TYR A 98 -8.29 -3.64 25.91
N HIS A 99 -7.27 -2.81 26.14
CA HIS A 99 -5.93 -2.95 25.56
C HIS A 99 -5.92 -3.15 24.04
N VAL A 100 -6.77 -2.40 23.34
CA VAL A 100 -6.83 -2.40 21.88
C VAL A 100 -5.53 -1.81 21.34
N SER A 101 -4.72 -2.65 20.70
CA SER A 101 -3.42 -2.27 20.15
C SER A 101 -3.44 -2.03 18.63
N GLY A 102 -4.60 -2.18 17.99
CA GLY A 102 -4.77 -1.98 16.55
C GLY A 102 -6.23 -2.05 16.12
N PHE A 103 -6.52 -1.38 14.99
CA PHE A 103 -7.85 -1.33 14.41
C PHE A 103 -7.89 -2.05 13.04
N PRO A 104 -9.04 -2.65 12.64
CA PRO A 104 -10.22 -2.85 13.48
C PRO A 104 -9.99 -3.96 14.52
N THR A 105 -10.62 -3.80 15.69
CA THR A 105 -10.73 -4.87 16.70
C THR A 105 -12.18 -4.97 17.13
N MET A 106 -12.77 -6.15 16.93
CA MET A 106 -14.16 -6.43 17.29
C MET A 106 -14.24 -7.27 18.55
N PHE A 107 -15.15 -6.92 19.46
CA PHE A 107 -15.52 -7.74 20.60
C PHE A 107 -16.92 -8.30 20.39
N VAL A 108 -17.06 -9.62 20.43
CA VAL A 108 -18.37 -10.27 20.48
C VAL A 108 -18.71 -10.53 21.93
N VAL A 109 -19.77 -9.90 22.40
CA VAL A 109 -20.28 -9.96 23.77
C VAL A 109 -21.55 -10.80 23.76
N GLY A 110 -21.59 -11.84 24.58
CA GLY A 110 -22.74 -12.71 24.76
C GLY A 110 -23.89 -12.02 25.48
N ARG A 111 -25.04 -12.71 25.53
CA ARG A 111 -26.27 -12.19 26.18
C ARG A 111 -26.11 -11.93 27.68
N ASP A 112 -25.19 -12.65 28.31
CA ASP A 112 -24.81 -12.49 29.71
C ASP A 112 -23.88 -11.29 29.96
N GLY A 113 -23.50 -10.57 28.91
CA GLY A 113 -22.62 -9.41 28.96
C GLY A 113 -21.13 -9.73 29.03
N LYS A 114 -20.74 -11.00 28.88
CA LYS A 114 -19.33 -11.41 28.85
C LYS A 114 -18.80 -11.39 27.42
N ILE A 115 -17.52 -11.06 27.26
CA ILE A 115 -16.83 -11.21 25.98
C ILE A 115 -16.71 -12.70 25.68
N VAL A 116 -17.32 -13.12 24.58
CA VAL A 116 -17.22 -14.47 24.02
C VAL A 116 -15.94 -14.58 23.20
N GLU A 117 -15.63 -13.54 22.43
CA GLU A 117 -14.46 -13.53 21.56
C GLU A 117 -14.02 -12.12 21.16
N THR A 118 -12.72 -12.00 20.89
CA THR A 118 -12.12 -10.84 20.24
C THR A 118 -11.67 -11.25 18.84
N VAL A 119 -12.09 -10.51 17.83
CA VAL A 119 -11.68 -10.69 16.43
C VAL A 119 -10.84 -9.47 16.05
N SER A 120 -9.53 -9.68 15.88
CA SER A 120 -8.59 -8.61 15.49
C SER A 120 -8.26 -8.67 14.01
N GLY A 121 -8.13 -7.49 13.40
CA GLY A 121 -7.86 -7.32 11.98
C GLY A 121 -9.11 -7.47 11.12
N GLY A 122 -9.11 -6.74 10.01
CA GLY A 122 -10.16 -6.72 8.99
C GLY A 122 -9.60 -5.97 7.79
N GLY A 123 -9.90 -6.43 6.59
CA GLY A 123 -9.36 -5.90 5.33
C GLY A 123 -10.28 -6.30 4.16
N PRO A 124 -9.94 -5.93 2.91
CA PRO A 124 -10.80 -6.26 1.78
C PRO A 124 -10.95 -7.78 1.59
N GLY A 125 -12.18 -8.30 1.69
CA GLY A 125 -12.52 -9.71 1.52
C GLY A 125 -13.64 -10.19 2.46
N GLU A 126 -14.09 -11.44 2.29
CA GLU A 126 -14.99 -12.09 3.26
C GLU A 126 -14.19 -12.63 4.45
N ASP A 127 -14.46 -12.09 5.65
CA ASP A 127 -13.93 -12.60 6.92
C ASP A 127 -15.04 -13.31 7.71
N TYR A 128 -14.91 -14.62 7.85
CA TYR A 128 -15.89 -15.50 8.48
C TYR A 128 -15.67 -15.69 10.00
N ARG A 129 -14.57 -15.16 10.56
CA ARG A 129 -14.26 -15.28 12.01
C ARG A 129 -15.37 -14.68 12.89
N LEU A 130 -16.01 -13.61 12.42
CA LEU A 130 -17.12 -12.98 13.13
C LEU A 130 -18.36 -13.89 13.20
N GLU A 131 -18.65 -14.67 12.15
CA GLU A 131 -19.76 -15.62 12.16
C GLU A 131 -19.50 -16.80 13.10
N TYR A 132 -18.26 -17.30 13.19
CA TYR A 132 -17.88 -18.30 14.20
C TYR A 132 -18.00 -17.76 15.63
N ALA A 133 -17.60 -16.50 15.86
CA ALA A 133 -17.77 -15.83 17.15
C ALA A 133 -19.26 -15.66 17.52
N LEU A 134 -20.11 -15.32 16.55
CA LEU A 134 -21.56 -15.25 16.75
C LEU A 134 -22.17 -16.61 17.08
N ALA A 135 -21.72 -17.68 16.42
CA ALA A 135 -22.14 -19.04 16.75
C ALA A 135 -21.80 -19.40 18.20
N ARG A 136 -20.58 -19.10 18.65
CA ARG A 136 -20.16 -19.27 20.05
C ARG A 136 -20.96 -18.41 21.03
N ALA A 137 -21.42 -17.24 20.59
CA ALA A 137 -22.28 -16.36 21.39
C ALA A 137 -23.76 -16.81 21.41
N GLY A 138 -24.10 -17.89 20.70
CA GLY A 138 -25.43 -18.49 20.68
C GLY A 138 -26.33 -18.02 19.53
N ALA A 139 -25.78 -17.40 18.48
CA ALA A 139 -26.50 -17.18 17.23
C ALA A 139 -26.54 -18.48 16.40
N LYS A 140 -27.65 -18.73 15.72
CA LYS A 140 -27.81 -19.81 14.75
C LYS A 140 -27.11 -19.40 13.45
N VAL A 141 -25.92 -19.95 13.24
CA VAL A 141 -25.07 -19.73 12.07
C VAL A 141 -24.94 -21.06 11.33
N ASP A 142 -25.14 -21.05 10.02
CA ASP A 142 -24.90 -22.22 9.17
C ASP A 142 -23.39 -22.37 8.91
N LEU A 143 -22.68 -22.95 9.89
CA LEU A 143 -21.23 -23.13 9.83
C LEU A 143 -20.78 -24.04 8.67
N ALA A 144 -21.67 -24.86 8.11
CA ALA A 144 -21.35 -25.71 6.96
C ALA A 144 -21.31 -24.91 5.64
N SER A 145 -21.98 -23.75 5.60
CA SER A 145 -22.02 -22.88 4.41
C SER A 145 -20.84 -21.91 4.29
N ILE A 146 -19.99 -21.82 5.32
CA ILE A 146 -18.83 -20.92 5.35
C ILE A 146 -17.53 -21.71 5.37
N PRO A 147 -16.39 -21.13 4.92
CA PRO A 147 -15.10 -21.82 4.97
C PRO A 147 -14.77 -22.29 6.40
N PRO A 148 -13.97 -23.36 6.55
CA PRO A 148 -13.53 -23.85 7.86
C PRO A 148 -12.86 -22.74 8.65
N GLU A 149 -13.19 -22.61 9.93
CA GLU A 149 -12.62 -21.57 10.81
C GLU A 149 -11.10 -21.52 10.63
N PRO A 150 -10.51 -20.33 10.37
CA PRO A 150 -9.08 -20.26 10.18
C PRO A 150 -8.46 -20.71 11.51
N LYS A 151 -7.48 -21.62 11.46
CA LYS A 151 -6.78 -22.05 12.68
C LYS A 151 -6.36 -20.79 13.44
N LYS A 152 -6.83 -20.64 14.69
CA LYS A 152 -6.37 -19.56 15.56
C LYS A 152 -4.86 -19.60 15.54
N ASP A 153 -4.22 -18.52 15.11
CA ASP A 153 -2.78 -18.41 15.18
C ASP A 153 -2.38 -18.67 16.64
N PRO A 154 -1.65 -19.75 16.95
CA PRO A 154 -1.25 -20.03 18.33
C PRO A 154 -0.36 -18.92 18.90
N ASN A 155 0.11 -18.00 18.06
CA ASN A 155 0.92 -16.83 18.37
C ASN A 155 0.17 -15.50 18.23
N ALA A 156 -1.12 -15.52 17.91
CA ALA A 156 -1.96 -14.35 18.14
C ALA A 156 -1.79 -13.95 19.62
N PRO A 157 -1.71 -12.64 19.95
CA PRO A 157 -1.54 -12.20 21.33
C PRO A 157 -2.55 -12.94 22.22
N ARG A 158 -2.05 -13.77 23.16
CA ARG A 158 -2.92 -14.34 24.19
C ARG A 158 -3.40 -13.17 25.04
N PHE A 159 -4.59 -12.65 24.75
CA PHE A 159 -5.19 -11.63 25.59
C PHE A 159 -5.39 -12.23 26.98
N ILE A 160 -4.73 -11.62 27.95
CA ILE A 160 -4.71 -11.98 29.36
C ILE A 160 -6.16 -12.01 29.87
N ALA A 161 -6.56 -13.12 30.49
CA ALA A 161 -7.75 -13.14 31.34
C ALA A 161 -7.60 -12.08 32.44
N ALA A 162 -8.64 -11.28 32.67
CA ALA A 162 -8.63 -10.11 33.53
C ALA A 162 -8.04 -10.34 34.94
N SER A 163 -6.73 -10.16 35.11
CA SER A 163 -6.04 -9.82 36.38
C SER A 163 -4.51 -9.72 36.18
N ALA A 164 -3.96 -8.52 35.97
CA ALA A 164 -2.66 -8.03 36.47
C ALA A 164 -2.22 -6.75 35.72
N LYS A 165 -1.46 -5.91 36.44
CA LYS A 165 -1.19 -4.46 36.22
C LYS A 165 -0.20 -4.12 35.09
N THR A 166 -0.32 -2.87 34.66
CA THR A 166 0.32 -2.08 33.58
C THR A 166 1.85 -1.88 33.65
N ALA A 167 2.47 -1.61 32.48
CA ALA A 167 3.33 -0.45 32.20
C ALA A 167 3.42 -0.17 30.68
N ALA A 168 3.57 1.11 30.29
CA ALA A 168 3.20 1.68 28.98
C ALA A 168 4.36 1.99 27.98
N MET A 169 3.96 2.45 26.77
CA MET A 169 4.65 3.25 25.71
C MET A 169 5.30 2.49 24.52
N PRO A 170 5.55 3.13 23.33
CA PRO A 170 5.01 4.34 22.68
C PRO A 170 4.61 4.15 21.17
N ALA A 171 4.04 5.21 20.57
CA ALA A 171 3.50 5.30 19.21
C ALA A 171 4.54 5.43 18.06
N SER A 172 4.25 4.86 16.88
CA SER A 172 4.38 5.47 15.53
C SER A 172 4.31 4.41 14.40
N THR A 173 3.28 4.48 13.56
CA THR A 173 3.09 3.58 12.40
C THR A 173 2.92 4.42 11.14
N GLY A 174 3.84 4.26 10.18
CA GLY A 174 3.70 4.75 8.80
C GLY A 174 3.50 3.56 7.86
N MET A 175 2.58 3.67 6.88
CA MET A 175 2.26 2.62 5.90
C MET A 175 2.42 3.07 4.44
N ILE A 176 2.64 2.07 3.59
CA ILE A 176 3.18 2.04 2.21
C ILE A 176 2.06 1.65 1.20
N GLY A 177 2.21 2.04 -0.07
CA GLY A 177 1.44 1.51 -1.21
C GLY A 177 2.32 0.93 -2.34
N MET A 178 1.95 -0.26 -2.85
CA MET A 178 2.49 -0.96 -4.05
C MET A 178 1.61 -0.59 -5.27
N GLY A 179 1.98 -0.62 -6.56
CA GLY A 179 2.97 -1.37 -7.32
C GLY A 179 2.26 -2.24 -8.39
N ALA A 180 2.27 -1.85 -9.68
CA ALA A 180 2.16 -2.73 -10.88
C ALA A 180 2.25 -1.88 -12.19
N PRO A 181 2.32 -2.48 -13.40
CA PRO A 181 3.52 -2.85 -14.15
C PRO A 181 3.84 -1.91 -15.36
N ALA A 182 5.04 -2.07 -15.95
CA ALA A 182 5.48 -1.40 -17.19
C ALA A 182 5.16 -2.24 -18.45
N PRO A 183 4.84 -1.61 -19.61
CA PRO A 183 4.48 -2.32 -20.83
C PRO A 183 5.49 -2.19 -22.00
N ALA A 184 5.15 -2.90 -23.09
CA ALA A 184 5.95 -3.26 -24.25
C ALA A 184 6.12 -2.16 -25.31
N ALA A 185 7.01 -2.44 -26.28
CA ALA A 185 7.63 -1.52 -27.22
C ALA A 185 6.69 -1.02 -28.35
N GLY A 186 6.81 0.27 -28.69
CA GLY A 186 6.28 0.85 -29.93
C GLY A 186 6.17 2.38 -29.95
N GLY A 187 5.95 3.04 -28.82
CA GLY A 187 5.87 4.50 -28.72
C GLY A 187 6.44 4.93 -27.38
N GLY A 188 7.00 6.13 -27.27
CA GLY A 188 7.74 6.52 -26.07
C GLY A 188 6.90 6.49 -24.77
N PHE A 189 7.55 6.84 -23.66
CA PHE A 189 7.04 6.65 -22.30
C PHE A 189 5.68 7.33 -22.04
N THR A 190 4.61 6.55 -22.14
CA THR A 190 3.29 6.86 -21.62
C THR A 190 2.92 5.66 -20.75
N PRO A 191 2.71 5.79 -19.44
CA PRO A 191 2.23 4.71 -18.57
C PRO A 191 0.88 4.12 -19.03
N GLU A 192 0.76 2.80 -19.13
CA GLU A 192 -0.47 2.10 -19.60
C GLU A 192 -1.59 2.03 -18.56
N LYS A 193 -1.33 2.52 -17.36
CA LYS A 193 -2.33 2.67 -16.31
C LYS A 193 -1.93 3.79 -15.38
N PHE A 194 -2.91 4.29 -14.64
CA PHE A 194 -2.73 5.22 -13.54
C PHE A 194 -3.46 4.64 -12.32
N GLY A 195 -2.66 4.18 -11.36
CA GLY A 195 -3.09 3.33 -10.26
C GLY A 195 -3.85 2.07 -10.73
N SER A 196 -5.15 1.98 -10.46
CA SER A 196 -6.06 0.88 -10.81
C SER A 196 -6.71 1.03 -12.20
N ILE A 197 -6.68 2.21 -12.81
CA ILE A 197 -7.36 2.46 -14.10
C ILE A 197 -6.39 2.27 -15.27
N ALA A 198 -6.76 1.42 -16.24
CA ALA A 198 -6.00 1.20 -17.47
C ALA A 198 -6.20 2.32 -18.50
N ARG A 199 -5.19 2.58 -19.34
CA ARG A 199 -5.31 3.49 -20.49
C ARG A 199 -6.44 3.03 -21.40
N GLY A 200 -7.26 3.98 -21.85
CA GLY A 200 -8.43 3.74 -22.69
C GLY A 200 -9.66 3.32 -21.90
N ALA A 201 -9.54 2.98 -20.61
CA ALA A 201 -10.71 2.76 -19.77
C ALA A 201 -11.38 4.10 -19.46
N VAL A 202 -12.73 4.12 -19.49
CA VAL A 202 -13.53 5.27 -19.07
C VAL A 202 -13.27 5.50 -17.59
N VAL A 203 -12.85 6.71 -17.21
CA VAL A 203 -12.71 7.08 -15.80
C VAL A 203 -14.12 7.27 -15.23
N PRO A 204 -14.51 6.54 -14.17
CA PRO A 204 -15.79 6.76 -13.52
C PRO A 204 -15.93 8.22 -13.07
N ASP A 205 -17.15 8.75 -13.20
CA ASP A 205 -17.39 10.13 -12.81
C ASP A 205 -17.39 10.29 -11.29
N VAL A 206 -16.87 11.41 -10.82
CA VAL A 206 -16.78 11.76 -9.39
C VAL A 206 -17.07 13.23 -9.22
N THR A 207 -17.67 13.57 -8.09
CA THR A 207 -17.99 14.95 -7.73
C THR A 207 -17.07 15.40 -6.60
N VAL A 208 -16.32 16.47 -6.85
CA VAL A 208 -15.50 17.19 -5.86
C VAL A 208 -16.08 18.59 -5.65
N THR A 209 -15.60 19.35 -4.67
CA THR A 209 -16.16 20.66 -4.30
C THR A 209 -15.27 21.80 -4.81
N GLY A 210 -15.80 22.67 -5.67
CA GLY A 210 -15.10 23.85 -6.18
C GLY A 210 -14.79 24.89 -5.10
N ALA A 211 -13.94 25.87 -5.44
CA ALA A 211 -13.58 26.97 -4.53
C ALA A 211 -14.77 27.79 -4.04
N ASP A 212 -15.82 27.90 -4.84
CA ASP A 212 -17.09 28.57 -4.51
C ASP A 212 -18.09 27.65 -3.77
N GLY A 213 -17.69 26.42 -3.44
CA GLY A 213 -18.53 25.41 -2.82
C GLY A 213 -19.43 24.64 -3.81
N SER A 214 -19.39 24.96 -5.11
CA SER A 214 -20.21 24.27 -6.12
C SER A 214 -19.69 22.85 -6.40
N PRO A 215 -20.56 21.90 -6.79
CA PRO A 215 -20.13 20.57 -7.20
C PRO A 215 -19.43 20.61 -8.55
N VAL A 216 -18.20 20.09 -8.61
CA VAL A 216 -17.39 19.96 -9.82
C VAL A 216 -17.29 18.47 -10.17
N LYS A 217 -17.84 18.08 -11.33
CA LYS A 217 -17.78 16.70 -11.82
C LYS A 217 -16.60 16.52 -12.77
N LEU A 218 -15.89 15.40 -12.72
CA LEU A 218 -14.87 15.13 -13.76
C LEU A 218 -15.49 15.08 -15.15
N SER A 219 -16.72 14.58 -15.29
CA SER A 219 -17.43 14.52 -16.57
C SER A 219 -17.76 15.90 -17.15
N SER A 220 -17.79 16.98 -16.35
CA SER A 220 -18.07 18.33 -16.88
C SER A 220 -16.92 18.89 -17.73
N PHE A 221 -15.75 18.24 -17.69
CA PHE A 221 -14.59 18.59 -18.50
C PHE A 221 -14.50 17.80 -19.82
N ARG A 222 -15.46 16.92 -20.11
CA ARG A 222 -15.53 16.19 -21.39
C ARG A 222 -15.65 17.15 -22.58
N GLY A 223 -15.25 16.69 -23.75
CA GLY A 223 -15.14 17.49 -24.98
C GLY A 223 -13.76 18.15 -25.17
N LYS A 224 -12.92 18.19 -24.14
CA LYS A 224 -11.51 18.60 -24.22
C LYS A 224 -10.63 17.63 -23.41
N THR A 225 -9.34 17.59 -23.70
CA THR A 225 -8.37 16.88 -22.85
C THR A 225 -8.42 17.46 -21.45
N LEU A 226 -8.36 16.64 -20.40
CA LEU A 226 -8.25 17.11 -19.02
C LEU A 226 -6.90 16.69 -18.43
N LEU A 227 -6.13 17.67 -17.96
CA LEU A 227 -5.01 17.45 -17.06
C LEU A 227 -5.49 17.66 -15.63
N VAL A 228 -5.48 16.60 -14.83
CA VAL A 228 -5.84 16.68 -13.41
C VAL A 228 -4.62 16.39 -12.55
N GLN A 229 -4.38 17.22 -11.53
CA GLN A 229 -3.39 16.94 -10.49
C GLN A 229 -4.06 16.87 -9.13
N PHE A 230 -3.86 15.74 -8.45
CA PHE A 230 -4.23 15.54 -7.07
C PHE A 230 -3.07 15.97 -6.17
N CYS A 231 -3.36 16.83 -5.20
CA CYS A 231 -2.36 17.46 -4.33
C CYS A 231 -2.78 17.45 -2.86
N THR A 232 -1.82 17.75 -1.99
CA THR A 232 -2.00 17.92 -0.54
C THR A 232 -2.25 19.40 -0.21
N GLY A 233 -2.30 19.76 1.07
CA GLY A 233 -2.56 21.13 1.54
C GLY A 233 -1.59 22.20 1.03
N THR A 234 -0.44 21.83 0.45
CA THR A 234 0.50 22.77 -0.19
C THR A 234 0.07 23.21 -1.60
N GLY A 235 -0.96 22.58 -2.16
CA GLY A 235 -1.47 22.85 -3.50
C GLY A 235 -0.69 22.20 -4.63
N PRO A 236 -1.06 22.50 -5.89
CA PRO A 236 -0.44 21.91 -7.07
C PRO A 236 1.01 22.35 -7.24
N GLN A 237 1.77 21.57 -7.99
CA GLN A 237 3.18 21.81 -8.26
C GLN A 237 3.39 23.13 -9.04
N PRO A 238 4.52 23.84 -8.85
CA PRO A 238 4.74 25.16 -9.46
C PRO A 238 4.63 25.19 -11.00
N TRP A 239 4.99 24.10 -11.68
CA TRP A 239 4.88 23.99 -13.14
C TRP A 239 3.44 23.86 -13.65
N PHE A 240 2.49 23.53 -12.78
CA PHE A 240 1.11 23.24 -13.15
C PHE A 240 0.39 24.48 -13.71
N ALA A 241 0.57 25.64 -13.06
CA ALA A 241 0.02 26.92 -13.51
C ALA A 241 0.58 27.33 -14.88
N LYS A 242 1.87 27.08 -15.14
CA LYS A 242 2.50 27.37 -16.43
C LYS A 242 1.86 26.55 -17.55
N ILE A 243 1.56 25.27 -17.34
CA ILE A 243 0.88 24.43 -18.34
C ILE A 243 -0.51 24.98 -18.66
N ALA A 244 -1.28 25.37 -17.63
CA ALA A 244 -2.61 25.97 -17.84
C ALA A 244 -2.52 27.24 -18.70
N GLN A 245 -1.54 28.10 -18.43
CA GLN A 245 -1.32 29.33 -19.18
C GLN A 245 -0.83 29.08 -20.62
N SER A 246 0.17 28.21 -20.80
CA SER A 246 0.81 27.96 -22.10
C SER A 246 -0.11 27.29 -23.12
N TYR A 247 -1.14 26.57 -22.65
CA TYR A 247 -2.01 25.77 -23.52
C TYR A 247 -3.49 26.13 -23.41
N LYS A 248 -3.82 27.29 -22.83
CA LYS A 248 -5.21 27.80 -22.69
C LYS A 248 -5.98 27.88 -24.02
N ASP A 249 -5.28 28.13 -25.12
CA ASP A 249 -5.85 28.27 -26.46
C ASP A 249 -5.98 26.93 -27.20
N GLN A 250 -5.54 25.83 -26.56
CA GLN A 250 -5.73 24.47 -27.06
C GLN A 250 -6.91 23.79 -26.37
N ALA A 251 -7.35 22.64 -26.86
CA ALA A 251 -8.41 21.84 -26.25
C ALA A 251 -7.93 21.11 -24.97
N LEU A 252 -7.41 21.87 -23.99
CA LEU A 252 -6.91 21.40 -22.70
C LEU A 252 -7.62 22.12 -21.54
N ASN A 253 -8.32 21.34 -20.73
CA ASN A 253 -8.80 21.72 -19.41
C ASN A 253 -7.72 21.35 -18.37
N VAL A 254 -7.60 22.16 -17.32
CA VAL A 254 -6.66 21.92 -16.21
C VAL A 254 -7.42 22.03 -14.88
N LEU A 255 -7.26 21.01 -14.03
CA LEU A 255 -7.93 20.89 -12.74
C LEU A 255 -6.93 20.47 -11.65
N ALA A 256 -6.86 21.22 -10.55
CA ALA A 256 -6.20 20.75 -9.33
C ALA A 256 -7.24 20.27 -8.31
N VAL A 257 -7.01 19.10 -7.71
CA VAL A 257 -7.89 18.51 -6.70
C VAL A 257 -7.12 18.27 -5.40
N PHE A 258 -7.50 18.98 -4.34
CA PHE A 258 -6.93 18.80 -3.01
C PHE A 258 -7.54 17.56 -2.35
N SER A 259 -6.84 16.43 -2.42
CA SER A 259 -7.37 15.08 -2.05
C SER A 259 -6.81 14.49 -0.76
N ALA A 260 -5.75 15.07 -0.21
CA ALA A 260 -5.27 14.78 1.14
C ALA A 260 -4.91 16.08 1.86
N ALA A 261 -5.91 16.95 1.94
CA ALA A 261 -5.81 18.26 2.52
C ALA A 261 -7.06 18.52 3.35
N ASP A 262 -6.91 19.15 4.50
CA ASP A 262 -8.09 19.63 5.23
C ASP A 262 -8.70 20.81 4.47
N LYS A 263 -10.00 21.04 4.68
CA LYS A 263 -10.70 22.18 4.05
C LYS A 263 -10.01 23.52 4.36
N ALA A 264 -9.45 23.67 5.56
CA ALA A 264 -8.70 24.85 5.96
C ALA A 264 -7.44 25.07 5.11
N ASP A 265 -6.71 24.00 4.76
CA ASP A 265 -5.52 24.09 3.90
C ASP A 265 -5.91 24.56 2.48
N PHE A 266 -7.01 24.02 1.96
CA PHE A 266 -7.57 24.42 0.67
C PHE A 266 -8.02 25.89 0.67
N ASP A 267 -8.76 26.31 1.69
CA ASP A 267 -9.27 27.68 1.81
C ASP A 267 -8.14 28.69 1.92
N GLN A 268 -7.10 28.35 2.70
CA GLN A 268 -5.89 29.17 2.79
C GLN A 268 -5.19 29.28 1.44
N TRP A 269 -5.08 28.18 0.69
CA TRP A 269 -4.46 28.21 -0.63
C TRP A 269 -5.28 29.05 -1.62
N VAL A 270 -6.61 28.90 -1.64
CA VAL A 270 -7.51 29.67 -2.51
C VAL A 270 -7.43 31.17 -2.19
N ALA A 271 -7.42 31.54 -0.91
CA ALA A 271 -7.27 32.93 -0.49
C ALA A 271 -5.93 33.52 -0.94
N ALA A 272 -4.86 32.73 -0.91
CA ALA A 272 -3.54 33.13 -1.38
C ALA A 272 -3.43 33.16 -2.93
N ASN A 273 -4.32 32.48 -3.64
CA ASN A 273 -4.29 32.32 -5.10
C ASN A 273 -5.67 32.59 -5.71
N PRO A 274 -6.17 33.84 -5.68
CA PRO A 274 -7.55 34.16 -6.08
C PRO A 274 -7.82 33.97 -7.58
N ASN A 275 -6.79 33.95 -8.42
CA ASN A 275 -6.91 33.72 -9.86
C ASN A 275 -5.80 32.77 -10.36
N PRO A 276 -5.92 31.46 -10.11
CA PRO A 276 -4.86 30.51 -10.44
C PRO A 276 -4.77 30.20 -11.94
N GLY A 277 -5.77 30.59 -12.74
CA GLY A 277 -5.81 30.35 -14.20
C GLY A 277 -6.21 28.92 -14.59
N PHE A 278 -6.66 28.10 -13.63
CA PHE A 278 -7.18 26.75 -13.83
C PHE A 278 -8.26 26.44 -12.80
N ALA A 279 -9.05 25.39 -13.03
CA ALA A 279 -10.08 24.97 -12.08
C ALA A 279 -9.42 24.37 -10.83
N VAL A 280 -9.98 24.68 -9.65
CA VAL A 280 -9.53 24.11 -8.39
C VAL A 280 -10.71 23.54 -7.63
N ALA A 281 -10.50 22.38 -7.03
CA ALA A 281 -11.48 21.71 -6.22
C ALA A 281 -10.83 21.05 -5.01
N TRP A 282 -11.64 20.81 -4.00
CA TRP A 282 -11.32 20.08 -2.80
C TRP A 282 -12.13 18.79 -2.75
N ASP A 283 -11.49 17.72 -2.32
CA ASP A 283 -12.15 16.47 -2.04
C ASP A 283 -12.76 16.50 -0.63
N PRO A 284 -14.08 16.33 -0.48
CA PRO A 284 -14.75 16.27 0.83
C PRO A 284 -14.24 15.18 1.78
N ALA A 285 -13.51 14.19 1.28
CA ALA A 285 -12.82 13.19 2.11
C ALA A 285 -11.68 13.80 2.96
N GLY A 286 -11.17 14.98 2.61
CA GLY A 286 -10.11 15.66 3.35
C GLY A 286 -8.84 14.81 3.45
N LYS A 287 -8.31 14.60 4.67
CA LYS A 287 -7.18 13.71 4.94
C LYS A 287 -7.54 12.22 5.04
N ALA A 288 -8.80 11.83 4.84
CA ALA A 288 -9.19 10.43 4.82
C ALA A 288 -8.67 9.74 3.55
N TRP A 289 -7.40 9.33 3.63
CA TRP A 289 -6.62 8.77 2.54
C TRP A 289 -7.34 7.63 1.77
N ALA A 290 -8.10 6.80 2.49
CA ALA A 290 -8.84 5.66 1.93
C ALA A 290 -10.13 6.05 1.20
N GLU A 291 -10.66 7.24 1.43
CA GLU A 291 -11.95 7.72 0.90
C GLU A 291 -11.79 8.74 -0.23
N ASN A 292 -10.64 9.41 -0.30
CA ASN A 292 -10.44 10.42 -1.32
C ASN A 292 -10.52 9.81 -2.73
N VAL A 293 -10.90 10.64 -3.70
CA VAL A 293 -11.01 10.32 -5.12
C VAL A 293 -9.71 9.75 -5.65
N THR A 294 -8.55 10.19 -5.15
CA THR A 294 -7.26 9.69 -5.63
C THR A 294 -7.08 8.20 -5.33
N ASN A 295 -7.57 7.73 -4.18
CA ASN A 295 -7.52 6.34 -3.76
C ASN A 295 -8.75 5.56 -4.21
N THR A 296 -9.97 6.05 -3.97
CA THR A 296 -11.19 5.30 -4.30
C THR A 296 -11.43 5.17 -5.80
N LEU A 297 -11.06 6.18 -6.59
CA LEU A 297 -11.22 6.14 -8.05
C LEU A 297 -10.00 5.53 -8.73
N PHE A 298 -8.81 6.02 -8.38
CA PHE A 298 -7.58 5.63 -9.07
C PHE A 298 -6.73 4.61 -8.32
N GLY A 299 -7.02 4.25 -7.06
CA GLY A 299 -6.15 3.37 -6.27
C GLY A 299 -4.74 3.94 -6.08
N VAL A 300 -4.57 5.26 -6.20
CA VAL A 300 -3.28 5.93 -6.09
C VAL A 300 -3.09 6.37 -4.66
N GLY A 301 -1.89 6.04 -4.13
CA GLY A 301 -1.32 6.11 -2.76
C GLY A 301 -0.59 7.39 -2.31
N MET A 302 -0.24 8.24 -3.28
CA MET A 302 0.91 9.13 -3.14
C MET A 302 0.67 10.43 -3.90
N TYR A 303 1.21 11.54 -3.38
CA TYR A 303 1.04 12.88 -3.93
C TYR A 303 2.38 13.56 -4.26
N PRO A 304 2.40 14.48 -5.24
CA PRO A 304 1.30 14.80 -6.14
C PRO A 304 1.12 13.69 -7.19
N ALA A 305 -0.13 13.45 -7.57
CA ALA A 305 -0.48 12.48 -8.61
C ALA A 305 -1.13 13.23 -9.78
N THR A 306 -0.69 12.97 -11.00
CA THR A 306 -1.15 13.71 -12.19
C THR A 306 -1.66 12.75 -13.24
N ALA A 307 -2.87 12.98 -13.77
CA ALA A 307 -3.46 12.18 -14.85
C ALA A 307 -3.87 13.06 -16.03
N VAL A 308 -3.81 12.47 -17.22
CA VAL A 308 -4.33 13.03 -18.46
C VAL A 308 -5.51 12.17 -18.90
N LEU A 309 -6.67 12.78 -19.07
CA LEU A 309 -7.87 12.15 -19.62
C LEU A 309 -8.16 12.73 -21.00
N LYS A 310 -8.66 11.89 -21.91
CA LYS A 310 -9.10 12.31 -23.24
C LYS A 310 -10.44 13.04 -23.17
N ALA A 311 -10.82 13.67 -24.29
CA ALA A 311 -12.09 14.37 -24.44
C ALA A 311 -13.32 13.48 -24.19
N ASP A 312 -13.23 12.18 -24.43
CA ASP A 312 -14.30 11.21 -24.15
C ASP A 312 -14.36 10.76 -22.67
N GLY A 313 -13.43 11.22 -21.83
CA GLY A 313 -13.33 10.83 -20.43
C GLY A 313 -12.55 9.53 -20.18
N THR A 314 -11.93 8.95 -21.21
CA THR A 314 -11.03 7.80 -21.02
C THR A 314 -9.66 8.23 -20.49
N LEU A 315 -9.05 7.40 -19.65
CA LEU A 315 -7.70 7.66 -19.15
C LEU A 315 -6.71 7.57 -20.32
N TRP A 316 -5.89 8.60 -20.52
CA TRP A 316 -4.75 8.51 -21.44
C TRP A 316 -3.50 7.98 -20.74
N SER A 317 -3.17 8.57 -19.58
CA SER A 317 -1.95 8.24 -18.83
C SER A 317 -1.93 8.96 -17.49
N GLY A 318 -1.03 8.57 -16.59
CA GLY A 318 -0.74 9.36 -15.39
C GLY A 318 0.63 9.07 -14.79
N THR A 319 1.02 9.86 -13.79
CA THR A 319 2.30 9.79 -13.10
C THR A 319 2.17 10.27 -11.65
N ILE A 320 3.13 9.90 -10.81
CA ILE A 320 3.19 10.29 -9.40
C ILE A 320 4.59 10.87 -9.15
N GLY A 321 4.66 11.94 -8.37
CA GLY A 321 5.92 12.48 -7.88
C GLY A 321 6.22 13.89 -8.39
N MET A 322 7.45 14.32 -8.16
CA MET A 322 7.90 15.70 -8.38
C MET A 322 9.22 15.73 -9.16
N GLY A 323 9.63 16.92 -9.59
CA GLY A 323 10.91 17.17 -10.27
C GLY A 323 10.88 17.04 -11.78
N ASP A 324 11.97 17.46 -12.43
CA ASP A 324 12.03 17.72 -13.88
C ASP A 324 11.71 16.51 -14.75
N LYS A 325 12.05 15.30 -14.28
CA LYS A 325 11.69 14.06 -14.99
C LYS A 325 10.18 13.83 -15.01
N VAL A 326 9.48 14.13 -13.91
CA VAL A 326 8.01 14.02 -13.85
C VAL A 326 7.38 15.08 -14.75
N VAL A 327 7.92 16.29 -14.76
CA VAL A 327 7.47 17.37 -15.66
C VAL A 327 7.64 16.96 -17.13
N ALA A 328 8.79 16.41 -17.51
CA ALA A 328 9.02 15.89 -18.86
C ALA A 328 8.06 14.74 -19.21
N MET A 329 7.73 13.86 -18.27
CA MET A 329 6.68 12.86 -18.50
C MET A 329 5.33 13.52 -18.79
N VAL A 330 4.95 14.56 -18.04
CA VAL A 330 3.69 15.29 -18.28
C VAL A 330 3.68 15.91 -19.67
N TYR A 331 4.77 16.55 -20.09
CA TYR A 331 4.90 17.06 -21.46
C TYR A 331 4.77 15.94 -22.50
N SER A 332 5.40 14.80 -22.28
CA SER A 332 5.28 13.64 -23.18
C SER A 332 3.84 13.12 -23.26
N MET A 333 3.13 13.02 -22.13
CA MET A 333 1.73 12.60 -22.08
C MET A 333 0.83 13.57 -22.85
N LEU A 334 1.00 14.89 -22.65
CA LEU A 334 0.24 15.93 -23.35
C LEU A 334 0.53 15.92 -24.85
N ALA A 335 1.81 15.87 -25.25
CA ALA A 335 2.22 15.83 -26.66
C ALA A 335 1.60 14.66 -27.41
N ARG A 336 1.67 13.46 -26.83
CA ARG A 336 1.09 12.26 -27.46
C ARG A 336 -0.44 12.23 -27.41
N ASN A 337 -1.06 13.01 -26.53
CA ASN A 337 -2.50 13.23 -26.53
C ASN A 337 -2.94 14.36 -27.49
N GLY A 338 -2.03 14.88 -28.32
CA GLY A 338 -2.34 15.88 -29.35
C GLY A 338 -2.15 17.34 -28.92
N VAL A 339 -1.64 17.62 -27.71
CA VAL A 339 -1.28 18.99 -27.30
C VAL A 339 0.01 19.39 -28.01
N LYS A 340 0.00 20.51 -28.72
CA LYS A 340 1.19 21.07 -29.36
C LYS A 340 2.04 21.76 -28.30
N LEU A 341 3.15 21.15 -27.89
CA LEU A 341 4.03 21.75 -26.90
C LEU A 341 4.71 23.01 -27.45
N THR A 342 5.00 23.98 -26.58
CA THR A 342 5.85 25.13 -26.89
C THR A 342 7.30 24.68 -27.11
N THR A 343 8.12 25.49 -27.78
CA THR A 343 9.55 25.18 -27.97
C THR A 343 10.25 24.97 -26.63
N GLU A 344 9.99 25.82 -25.63
CA GLU A 344 10.55 25.67 -24.27
C GLU A 344 10.21 24.30 -23.64
N HIS A 345 8.94 23.86 -23.71
CA HIS A 345 8.53 22.59 -23.12
C HIS A 345 9.00 21.38 -23.96
N MET A 346 9.17 21.55 -25.27
CA MET A 346 9.82 20.56 -26.14
C MET A 346 11.30 20.40 -25.78
N ASP A 347 12.02 21.50 -25.59
CA ASP A 347 13.44 21.48 -25.22
C ASP A 347 13.64 20.88 -23.83
N ALA A 348 12.77 21.21 -22.87
CA ALA A 348 12.76 20.57 -21.56
C ALA A 348 12.49 19.05 -21.63
N LEU A 349 11.57 18.62 -22.50
CA LEU A 349 11.30 17.20 -22.75
C LEU A 349 12.52 16.49 -23.37
N VAL A 350 13.19 17.11 -24.32
CA VAL A 350 14.40 16.58 -24.99
C VAL A 350 15.58 16.52 -24.02
N ALA A 351 15.82 17.60 -23.25
CA ALA A 351 16.88 17.68 -22.25
C ALA A 351 16.72 16.64 -21.14
N ALA A 352 15.48 16.33 -20.75
CA ALA A 352 15.17 15.28 -19.79
C ALA A 352 15.32 13.86 -20.37
N GLY A 353 15.63 13.69 -21.67
CA GLY A 353 15.42 12.44 -22.37
C GLY A 353 16.25 12.19 -23.63
N GLY A 354 17.59 12.11 -23.53
CA GLY A 354 18.51 11.59 -24.58
C GLY A 354 18.23 10.17 -25.14
N ALA A 355 17.03 9.62 -24.94
CA ALA A 355 16.52 8.38 -25.53
C ALA A 355 15.06 8.46 -26.01
N PHE A 356 14.40 9.63 -26.00
CA PHE A 356 13.03 9.81 -26.50
C PHE A 356 13.03 10.14 -27.99
N LYS A 357 13.25 9.16 -28.87
CA LYS A 357 13.01 9.36 -30.31
C LYS A 357 11.51 9.58 -30.57
N MET A 358 11.15 10.78 -31.00
CA MET A 358 9.87 11.09 -31.66
C MET A 358 9.91 10.53 -33.09
N GLY A 359 8.96 9.67 -33.47
CA GLY A 359 8.84 9.21 -34.85
C GLY A 359 7.46 8.64 -35.16
N GLY A 360 6.79 9.25 -36.15
CA GLY A 360 5.70 8.65 -36.94
C GLY A 360 4.28 9.19 -36.67
N SER A 361 3.73 9.93 -37.64
CA SER A 361 2.30 10.33 -37.73
C SER A 361 1.38 9.10 -37.88
N PRO A 362 0.11 9.13 -37.43
CA PRO A 362 -0.73 7.94 -37.38
C PRO A 362 -1.34 7.61 -38.75
N ALA A 363 -1.02 6.45 -39.30
CA ALA A 363 -1.80 5.81 -40.35
C ALA A 363 -2.54 4.60 -39.76
N ALA A 364 -3.82 4.51 -40.11
CA ALA A 364 -4.86 3.60 -39.62
C ALA A 364 -4.40 2.17 -39.24
N ALA A 365 -4.68 1.76 -38.00
CA ALA A 365 -4.61 0.36 -37.59
C ALA A 365 -6.00 -0.28 -37.76
N THR A 366 -6.14 -1.09 -38.79
CA THR A 366 -7.20 -2.11 -38.88
C THR A 366 -6.98 -3.14 -37.77
N ALA A 367 -8.08 -3.55 -37.12
CA ALA A 367 -8.08 -4.51 -36.04
C ALA A 367 -7.68 -5.90 -36.55
N GLY A 368 -6.44 -6.32 -36.27
CA GLY A 368 -6.02 -7.72 -36.30
C GLY A 368 -5.94 -8.24 -34.85
N ALA A 369 -6.58 -9.38 -34.58
CA ALA A 369 -6.59 -10.01 -33.26
C ALA A 369 -5.16 -10.21 -32.72
N ALA A 370 -4.83 -9.53 -31.62
CA ALA A 370 -3.53 -9.64 -30.98
C ALA A 370 -3.46 -10.93 -30.15
N ALA A 371 -2.45 -11.76 -30.42
CA ALA A 371 -2.06 -12.87 -29.56
C ALA A 371 -1.65 -12.37 -28.17
N GLU A 372 -1.98 -13.14 -27.14
CA GLU A 372 -1.72 -12.84 -25.73
C GLU A 372 -0.22 -12.60 -25.48
N PRO A 373 0.19 -11.50 -24.81
CA PRO A 373 1.60 -11.19 -24.61
C PRO A 373 2.26 -12.22 -23.68
N ALA A 374 3.51 -12.59 -24.01
CA ALA A 374 4.28 -13.55 -23.22
C ALA A 374 4.40 -13.11 -21.74
N PRO A 375 4.36 -14.07 -20.79
CA PRO A 375 4.37 -13.76 -19.36
C PRO A 375 5.68 -13.06 -18.96
N LYS A 376 5.60 -12.14 -17.98
CA LYS A 376 6.74 -11.36 -17.48
C LYS A 376 7.30 -11.97 -16.20
N ALA A 377 8.62 -11.88 -16.04
CA ALA A 377 9.31 -12.31 -14.83
C ALA A 377 8.77 -11.58 -13.57
N PRO A 378 8.49 -12.31 -12.46
CA PRO A 378 7.95 -11.74 -11.22
C PRO A 378 9.03 -11.12 -10.30
N PHE A 379 10.25 -10.94 -10.80
CA PHE A 379 11.40 -10.37 -10.06
C PHE A 379 12.11 -9.31 -10.91
N GLY A 380 12.96 -8.51 -10.26
CA GLY A 380 13.81 -7.52 -10.91
C GLY A 380 15.30 -7.87 -10.83
N GLU A 381 16.04 -7.64 -11.92
CA GLU A 381 17.51 -7.80 -11.96
C GLU A 381 18.26 -6.51 -11.64
N LYS A 382 17.56 -5.50 -11.11
CA LYS A 382 18.14 -4.24 -10.64
C LYS A 382 17.59 -3.87 -9.28
N TYR A 383 18.46 -3.47 -8.36
CA TYR A 383 18.10 -2.99 -7.04
C TYR A 383 18.91 -1.73 -6.73
N GLY A 384 18.27 -0.56 -6.85
CA GLY A 384 18.96 0.71 -6.73
C GLY A 384 20.08 0.84 -7.76
N LYS A 385 21.35 0.91 -7.31
CA LYS A 385 22.53 0.92 -8.17
C LYS A 385 23.05 -0.46 -8.58
N LEU A 386 22.59 -1.54 -7.94
CA LEU A 386 22.99 -2.91 -8.27
C LEU A 386 22.25 -3.43 -9.50
N LYS A 387 22.96 -4.17 -10.36
CA LYS A 387 22.42 -5.01 -11.43
C LYS A 387 22.86 -6.46 -11.27
N ALA A 388 22.09 -7.40 -11.79
CA ALA A 388 22.44 -8.82 -11.75
C ALA A 388 23.88 -9.05 -12.27
N GLY A 389 24.65 -9.86 -11.54
CA GLY A 389 26.07 -10.10 -11.77
C GLY A 389 27.03 -9.16 -11.02
N ASP A 390 26.54 -8.03 -10.49
CA ASP A 390 27.37 -7.15 -9.66
C ASP A 390 27.76 -7.84 -8.34
N PRO A 391 28.98 -7.59 -7.82
CA PRO A 391 29.32 -8.02 -6.46
C PRO A 391 28.38 -7.35 -5.45
N MET A 392 27.88 -8.13 -4.49
CA MET A 392 27.11 -7.57 -3.39
C MET A 392 28.02 -6.68 -2.52
N PRO A 393 27.64 -5.42 -2.22
CA PRO A 393 28.39 -4.58 -1.30
C PRO A 393 28.47 -5.23 0.08
N ASP A 394 29.64 -5.14 0.70
CA ASP A 394 29.84 -5.68 2.05
C ASP A 394 29.37 -4.66 3.10
N PHE A 395 28.84 -5.16 4.21
CA PHE A 395 28.30 -4.36 5.30
C PHE A 395 28.42 -5.13 6.62
N THR A 396 28.36 -4.40 7.73
CA THR A 396 28.42 -4.97 9.08
C THR A 396 27.00 -5.10 9.64
N VAL A 397 26.68 -6.27 10.18
CA VAL A 397 25.45 -6.55 10.91
C VAL A 397 25.74 -6.85 12.37
N ARG A 398 24.72 -6.75 13.20
CA ARG A 398 24.78 -7.20 14.59
C ARG A 398 23.97 -8.46 14.76
N THR A 399 24.60 -9.52 15.21
CA THR A 399 23.95 -10.82 15.46
C THR A 399 23.04 -10.77 16.70
N VAL A 400 22.28 -11.85 16.91
CA VAL A 400 21.34 -12.00 18.03
C VAL A 400 22.02 -11.82 19.39
N ASP A 401 23.22 -12.39 19.58
CA ASP A 401 24.01 -12.26 20.81
C ASP A 401 24.74 -10.90 20.94
N GLY A 402 24.55 -10.00 19.96
CA GLY A 402 25.09 -8.65 19.98
C GLY A 402 26.46 -8.49 19.32
N GLN A 403 27.06 -9.57 18.81
CA GLN A 403 28.36 -9.53 18.14
C GLN A 403 28.25 -8.90 16.74
N GLU A 404 29.27 -8.18 16.32
CA GLU A 404 29.37 -7.70 14.93
C GLU A 404 29.85 -8.82 14.01
N ALA A 405 29.28 -8.89 12.82
CA ALA A 405 29.70 -9.81 11.76
C ALA A 405 29.66 -9.10 10.41
N ARG A 406 30.59 -9.44 9.51
CA ARG A 406 30.53 -8.93 8.14
C ARG A 406 29.66 -9.83 7.28
N PHE A 407 28.87 -9.23 6.39
CA PHE A 407 28.05 -9.99 5.45
C PHE A 407 28.89 -10.98 4.64
N SER A 408 30.05 -10.56 4.15
CA SER A 408 30.98 -11.40 3.39
C SER A 408 31.44 -12.66 4.14
N GLU A 409 31.51 -12.63 5.47
CA GLU A 409 31.84 -13.79 6.30
C GLU A 409 30.66 -14.77 6.39
N LEU A 410 29.46 -14.24 6.62
CA LEU A 410 28.23 -15.03 6.70
C LEU A 410 27.87 -15.69 5.35
N ALA A 411 28.05 -14.94 4.26
CA ALA A 411 27.64 -15.31 2.91
C ALA A 411 28.65 -16.21 2.17
N LYS A 412 29.86 -16.43 2.73
CA LYS A 412 30.97 -17.06 2.00
C LYS A 412 30.61 -18.45 1.45
N GLY A 413 30.58 -18.57 0.12
CA GLY A 413 30.30 -19.82 -0.58
C GLY A 413 28.84 -20.29 -0.50
N LYS A 414 27.91 -19.41 -0.07
CA LYS A 414 26.50 -19.73 0.11
C LYS A 414 25.63 -18.94 -0.86
N THR A 415 24.58 -19.55 -1.38
CA THR A 415 23.49 -18.78 -2.00
C THR A 415 22.72 -18.10 -0.88
N VAL A 416 22.59 -16.77 -0.91
CA VAL A 416 21.93 -16.01 0.15
C VAL A 416 20.59 -15.48 -0.32
N VAL A 417 19.54 -15.79 0.42
CA VAL A 417 18.25 -15.10 0.39
C VAL A 417 18.30 -14.06 1.50
N LEU A 418 18.57 -12.82 1.13
CA LEU A 418 18.72 -11.69 2.05
C LEU A 418 17.41 -10.91 2.10
N ASP A 419 16.77 -10.85 3.25
CA ASP A 419 15.51 -10.15 3.44
C ASP A 419 15.68 -8.95 4.36
N PHE A 420 15.25 -7.78 3.91
CA PHE A 420 15.13 -6.60 4.78
C PHE A 420 13.73 -6.57 5.39
N TRP A 421 13.66 -6.55 6.71
CA TRP A 421 12.40 -6.60 7.45
C TRP A 421 12.42 -5.74 8.72
N ALA A 422 11.27 -5.65 9.40
CA ALA A 422 11.15 -5.03 10.72
C ALA A 422 10.09 -5.72 11.58
N THR A 423 10.21 -5.64 12.90
CA THR A 423 9.27 -6.25 13.86
C THR A 423 7.87 -5.65 13.76
N TRP A 424 7.77 -4.37 13.42
CA TRP A 424 6.51 -3.65 13.21
C TRP A 424 5.89 -3.88 11.82
N CYS A 425 6.60 -4.55 10.90
CA CYS A 425 6.16 -4.75 9.52
C CYS A 425 5.25 -5.99 9.39
N GLY A 426 3.94 -5.76 9.27
CA GLY A 426 2.94 -6.82 9.11
C GLY A 426 3.21 -7.79 7.95
N PRO A 427 3.44 -7.32 6.71
CA PRO A 427 3.77 -8.20 5.59
C PRO A 427 5.06 -8.99 5.79
N CYS A 428 6.05 -8.44 6.51
CA CYS A 428 7.26 -9.16 6.87
C CYS A 428 6.95 -10.35 7.78
N GLN A 429 6.12 -10.13 8.81
CA GLN A 429 5.67 -11.21 9.71
C GLN A 429 4.92 -12.32 8.95
N GLN A 430 4.13 -11.95 7.94
CA GLN A 430 3.43 -12.92 7.07
C GLN A 430 4.39 -13.72 6.18
N ALA A 431 5.57 -13.18 5.83
CA ALA A 431 6.56 -13.86 5.03
C ALA A 431 7.37 -14.90 5.81
N MET A 432 7.55 -14.71 7.13
CA MET A 432 8.43 -15.55 7.95
C MET A 432 8.13 -17.06 7.91
N PRO A 433 6.87 -17.53 7.97
CA PRO A 433 6.58 -18.96 7.84
C PRO A 433 7.05 -19.56 6.51
N HIS A 434 6.90 -18.80 5.42
CA HIS A 434 7.37 -19.25 4.10
C HIS A 434 8.90 -19.27 4.03
N TYR A 435 9.57 -18.27 4.57
CA TYR A 435 11.04 -18.27 4.63
C TYR A 435 11.59 -19.39 5.50
N GLU A 436 10.93 -19.71 6.61
CA GLU A 436 11.30 -20.84 7.45
C GLU A 436 11.13 -22.18 6.73
N GLU A 437 10.01 -22.37 6.03
CA GLU A 437 9.78 -23.56 5.22
C GLU A 437 10.87 -23.74 4.16
N MET A 438 11.15 -22.69 3.39
CA MET A 438 12.18 -22.72 2.34
C MET A 438 13.59 -22.88 2.94
N HIS A 439 13.88 -22.22 4.06
CA HIS A 439 15.14 -22.35 4.78
C HIS A 439 15.39 -23.81 5.18
N ARG A 440 14.43 -24.47 5.82
CA ARG A 440 14.57 -25.88 6.23
C ARG A 440 14.73 -26.80 5.03
N LYS A 441 13.93 -26.61 3.99
CA LYS A 441 13.90 -27.47 2.81
C LYS A 441 15.19 -27.40 1.99
N TYR A 442 15.80 -26.22 1.91
CA TYR A 442 16.96 -25.95 1.05
C TYR A 442 18.29 -25.75 1.80
N ALA A 443 18.31 -25.89 3.14
CA ALA A 443 19.52 -25.79 3.95
C ALA A 443 20.66 -26.72 3.47
N GLY A 444 20.32 -27.94 3.03
CA GLY A 444 21.29 -28.93 2.53
C GLY A 444 21.98 -28.55 1.22
N GLN A 445 21.48 -27.55 0.50
CA GLN A 445 22.05 -27.08 -0.78
C GLN A 445 22.92 -25.83 -0.61
N GLY A 446 23.30 -25.48 0.62
CA GLY A 446 24.12 -24.30 0.89
C GLY A 446 23.36 -22.97 0.74
N VAL A 447 22.04 -22.99 0.91
CA VAL A 447 21.20 -21.78 0.91
C VAL A 447 21.16 -21.19 2.32
N LEU A 448 21.57 -19.92 2.45
CA LEU A 448 21.46 -19.12 3.66
C LEU A 448 20.26 -18.18 3.53
N PHE A 449 19.29 -18.33 4.42
CA PHE A 449 18.26 -17.30 4.63
C PHE A 449 18.77 -16.35 5.71
N LEU A 450 18.92 -15.07 5.35
CA LEU A 450 19.46 -14.01 6.20
C LEU A 450 18.46 -12.85 6.30
N GLY A 451 17.72 -12.77 7.40
CA GLY A 451 16.79 -11.68 7.68
C GLY A 451 17.45 -10.53 8.44
N ILE A 452 17.66 -9.38 7.77
CA ILE A 452 18.19 -8.15 8.36
C ILE A 452 17.02 -7.31 8.89
N CYS A 453 16.90 -7.22 10.21
CA CYS A 453 15.99 -6.30 10.86
C CYS A 453 16.54 -4.88 10.75
N CYS A 454 15.89 -4.02 9.97
CA CYS A 454 16.28 -2.65 9.69
C CYS A 454 15.16 -1.66 10.01
N PHE A 455 15.51 -0.39 10.23
CA PHE A 455 14.56 0.66 10.63
C PHE A 455 13.77 0.32 11.90
N ASP A 456 14.43 -0.39 12.83
CA ASP A 456 13.81 -0.87 14.05
C ASP A 456 14.69 -0.59 15.27
N GLN A 457 14.13 -0.72 16.45
CA GLN A 457 14.87 -0.61 17.71
C GLN A 457 15.46 -1.97 18.08
N ARG A 458 16.68 -1.96 18.63
CA ARG A 458 17.38 -3.20 19.01
C ARG A 458 16.57 -3.98 20.05
N GLU A 459 15.95 -3.28 20.99
CA GLU A 459 15.12 -3.86 22.03
C GLU A 459 13.85 -4.53 21.47
N ALA A 460 13.28 -3.98 20.38
CA ALA A 460 12.13 -4.58 19.72
C ALA A 460 12.53 -5.87 18.98
N TYR A 461 13.68 -5.83 18.31
CA TYR A 461 14.27 -7.01 17.68
C TYR A 461 14.58 -8.12 18.68
N ASP A 462 15.23 -7.83 19.81
CA ASP A 462 15.56 -8.82 20.84
C ASP A 462 14.30 -9.48 21.44
N LYS A 463 13.25 -8.68 21.70
CA LYS A 463 11.95 -9.20 22.13
C LYS A 463 11.31 -10.11 21.07
N TRP A 464 11.40 -9.72 19.80
CA TRP A 464 10.87 -10.54 18.72
C TRP A 464 11.62 -11.86 18.60
N VAL A 465 12.95 -11.85 18.69
CA VAL A 465 13.78 -13.06 18.66
C VAL A 465 13.40 -13.98 19.81
N ALA A 466 13.34 -13.46 21.04
CA ALA A 466 12.96 -14.26 22.20
C ALA A 466 11.58 -14.93 22.05
N ALA A 467 10.63 -14.27 21.38
CA ALA A 467 9.27 -14.77 21.15
C ALA A 467 9.13 -15.73 19.94
N ASN A 468 10.12 -15.79 19.05
CA ASN A 468 10.00 -16.48 17.76
C ASN A 468 11.17 -17.41 17.39
N GLN A 469 12.27 -17.42 18.15
CA GLN A 469 13.44 -18.27 17.88
C GLN A 469 13.13 -19.77 17.82
N ASP A 470 12.08 -20.24 18.54
CA ASP A 470 11.64 -21.64 18.47
C ASP A 470 10.84 -21.95 17.19
N LYS A 471 10.34 -20.92 16.50
CA LYS A 471 9.50 -21.05 15.30
C LYS A 471 10.31 -20.86 14.03
N TYR A 472 11.23 -19.92 14.05
CA TYR A 472 12.01 -19.49 12.90
C TYR A 472 13.49 -19.73 13.19
N THR A 473 14.08 -20.71 12.50
CA THR A 473 15.47 -21.12 12.69
C THR A 473 16.41 -20.52 11.65
N PHE A 474 15.89 -19.82 10.63
CA PHE A 474 16.73 -19.07 9.71
C PHE A 474 17.53 -17.99 10.43
N THR A 475 18.69 -17.61 9.86
CA THR A 475 19.55 -16.61 10.48
C THR A 475 18.91 -15.22 10.40
N THR A 476 18.76 -14.56 11.54
CA THR A 476 18.36 -13.15 11.58
C THR A 476 19.42 -12.32 12.30
N VAL A 477 19.60 -11.09 11.83
CA VAL A 477 20.57 -10.11 12.32
C VAL A 477 19.94 -8.72 12.32
N PHE A 478 20.55 -7.80 13.06
CA PHE A 478 20.09 -6.43 13.23
C PHE A 478 21.00 -5.46 12.47
N ASP A 479 20.41 -4.48 11.79
CA ASP A 479 21.14 -3.34 11.23
C ASP A 479 21.65 -2.47 12.40
N PRO A 480 22.96 -2.31 12.60
CA PRO A 480 23.50 -1.58 13.76
C PRO A 480 23.08 -0.10 13.81
N VAL A 481 22.58 0.47 12.70
CA VAL A 481 22.03 1.82 12.66
C VAL A 481 20.66 1.91 13.33
N GLY A 482 19.90 0.82 13.38
CA GLY A 482 18.58 0.75 13.98
C GLY A 482 17.53 1.63 13.27
N LYS A 483 16.69 2.32 14.04
CA LYS A 483 15.67 3.27 13.55
C LYS A 483 16.23 4.70 13.62
N PRO A 484 16.60 5.32 12.49
CA PRO A 484 17.01 6.72 12.45
C PRO A 484 15.94 7.65 13.03
N ALA A 485 16.37 8.74 13.67
CA ALA A 485 15.44 9.80 14.08
C ALA A 485 14.76 10.43 12.86
N SER A 486 13.53 10.90 13.04
CA SER A 486 12.79 11.58 11.96
C SER A 486 13.58 12.78 11.46
N GLY A 487 13.82 12.85 10.15
CA GLY A 487 14.58 13.93 9.51
C GLY A 487 16.10 13.75 9.51
N ASP A 488 16.65 12.74 10.21
CA ASP A 488 18.08 12.44 10.20
C ASP A 488 18.47 11.68 8.91
N LYS A 489 18.73 12.47 7.86
CA LYS A 489 19.13 11.95 6.55
C LYS A 489 20.48 11.25 6.60
N GLU A 490 21.39 11.67 7.49
CA GLU A 490 22.73 11.08 7.56
C GLU A 490 22.66 9.67 8.14
N ALA A 491 21.98 9.50 9.28
CA ALA A 491 21.73 8.17 9.86
C ALA A 491 20.94 7.29 8.89
N MET A 492 19.92 7.83 8.20
CA MET A 492 19.16 7.08 7.21
C MET A 492 20.04 6.52 6.08
N GLN A 493 20.96 7.31 5.53
CA GLN A 493 21.87 6.85 4.48
C GLN A 493 22.90 5.81 4.96
N LYS A 494 23.16 5.74 6.27
CA LYS A 494 24.05 4.73 6.86
C LYS A 494 23.39 3.36 7.03
N THR A 495 22.06 3.27 7.01
CA THR A 495 21.35 1.98 7.11
C THR A 495 21.78 1.04 5.98
N ILE A 496 21.86 -0.26 6.27
CA ILE A 496 22.35 -1.27 5.32
C ILE A 496 21.51 -1.26 4.05
N MET A 497 20.18 -1.16 4.18
CA MET A 497 19.30 -1.10 3.01
C MET A 497 19.70 0.04 2.06
N MET A 498 20.00 1.22 2.61
CA MET A 498 20.35 2.41 1.83
C MET A 498 21.76 2.30 1.24
N GLN A 499 22.71 1.69 1.97
CA GLN A 499 24.04 1.40 1.45
C GLN A 499 23.97 0.44 0.25
N VAL A 500 23.21 -0.65 0.38
CA VAL A 500 23.06 -1.67 -0.66
C VAL A 500 22.30 -1.12 -1.87
N SER A 501 21.26 -0.32 -1.67
CA SER A 501 20.48 0.27 -2.76
C SER A 501 21.18 1.48 -3.41
N GLY A 502 22.29 1.97 -2.84
CA GLY A 502 22.95 3.19 -3.31
C GLY A 502 22.12 4.46 -3.08
N GLY A 503 21.36 4.48 -1.98
CA GLY A 503 20.60 5.64 -1.48
C GLY A 503 19.11 5.64 -1.82
N ALA A 504 18.57 4.54 -2.37
CA ALA A 504 17.16 4.40 -2.69
C ALA A 504 16.40 3.67 -1.58
N LEU A 505 15.40 4.32 -0.99
CA LEU A 505 14.52 3.67 -0.02
C LEU A 505 13.61 2.69 -0.76
N THR A 506 13.52 1.46 -0.25
CA THR A 506 12.66 0.41 -0.81
C THR A 506 11.67 -0.07 0.26
N PRO A 507 10.49 -0.59 -0.13
CA PRO A 507 9.47 -0.98 0.84
C PRO A 507 9.87 -2.26 1.58
N LEU A 508 9.37 -2.44 2.80
CA LEU A 508 9.56 -3.68 3.56
C LEU A 508 8.36 -4.64 3.35
N PRO A 509 8.57 -5.96 3.28
CA PRO A 509 9.87 -6.59 3.13
C PRO A 509 10.44 -6.34 1.73
N THR A 510 11.77 -6.41 1.60
CA THR A 510 12.41 -6.50 0.28
C THR A 510 13.46 -7.59 0.34
N THR A 511 13.41 -8.51 -0.62
CA THR A 511 14.29 -9.68 -0.67
C THR A 511 15.21 -9.59 -1.86
N LEU A 512 16.50 -9.83 -1.62
CA LEU A 512 17.55 -9.94 -2.60
C LEU A 512 18.06 -11.37 -2.60
N VAL A 513 18.38 -11.90 -3.78
CA VAL A 513 19.04 -13.19 -3.92
C VAL A 513 20.46 -12.97 -4.44
N ILE A 514 21.42 -13.58 -3.77
CA ILE A 514 22.85 -13.53 -4.05
C ILE A 514 23.33 -14.96 -4.26
N ASN A 515 24.12 -15.22 -5.31
CA ASN A 515 24.66 -16.57 -5.54
C ASN A 515 25.88 -16.88 -4.66
N ALA A 516 26.34 -18.14 -4.66
CA ALA A 516 27.50 -18.59 -3.90
C ALA A 516 28.83 -17.88 -4.22
N ALA A 517 28.91 -17.17 -5.36
CA ALA A 517 30.05 -16.33 -5.73
C ALA A 517 29.95 -14.88 -5.19
N GLY A 518 28.94 -14.58 -4.37
CA GLY A 518 28.70 -13.26 -3.80
C GLY A 518 28.16 -12.24 -4.82
N LYS A 519 27.57 -12.70 -5.93
CA LYS A 519 26.99 -11.83 -6.95
C LYS A 519 25.48 -11.69 -6.78
N PHE A 520 24.99 -10.46 -6.85
CA PHE A 520 23.56 -10.17 -6.86
C PHE A 520 22.89 -10.82 -8.08
N VAL A 521 21.77 -11.53 -7.87
CA VAL A 521 21.02 -12.23 -8.92
C VAL A 521 19.74 -11.48 -9.25
N GLY A 522 19.01 -11.04 -8.23
CA GLY A 522 17.77 -10.29 -8.42
C GLY A 522 17.06 -10.01 -7.11
N ASN A 523 15.94 -9.32 -7.20
CA ASN A 523 15.16 -8.90 -6.04
C ASN A 523 13.65 -8.91 -6.32
N TYR A 524 12.87 -8.94 -5.26
CA TYR A 524 11.46 -8.58 -5.26
C TYR A 524 11.12 -7.83 -3.98
N ALA A 525 10.05 -7.04 -4.03
CA ALA A 525 9.61 -6.22 -2.91
C ALA A 525 8.17 -6.58 -2.52
N GLY A 526 7.91 -6.61 -1.22
CA GLY A 526 6.64 -7.00 -0.64
C GLY A 526 6.50 -8.50 -0.36
N TYR A 527 5.32 -8.85 0.15
CA TYR A 527 4.87 -10.24 0.31
C TYR A 527 3.47 -10.39 -0.27
N GLY A 528 3.25 -11.41 -1.12
CA GLY A 528 1.99 -11.60 -1.83
C GLY A 528 2.04 -12.67 -2.93
N PRO A 529 0.97 -12.82 -3.75
CA PRO A 529 0.81 -13.97 -4.65
C PRO A 529 1.95 -14.22 -5.66
N GLY A 530 2.67 -13.18 -6.08
CA GLY A 530 3.80 -13.30 -7.01
C GLY A 530 5.15 -13.62 -6.36
N THR A 531 5.25 -13.51 -5.03
CA THR A 531 6.55 -13.54 -4.33
C THR A 531 7.14 -14.94 -4.20
N HIS A 532 6.31 -15.98 -4.05
CA HIS A 532 6.77 -17.38 -4.07
C HIS A 532 7.38 -17.74 -5.42
N ALA A 533 6.71 -17.34 -6.52
CA ALA A 533 7.23 -17.55 -7.86
C ALA A 533 8.51 -16.74 -8.14
N ALA A 534 8.62 -15.54 -7.57
CA ALA A 534 9.83 -14.73 -7.66
C ALA A 534 11.03 -15.38 -6.97
N LEU A 535 10.85 -15.80 -5.70
CA LEU A 535 11.89 -16.48 -4.94
C LEU A 535 12.30 -17.79 -5.61
N ALA A 536 11.33 -18.60 -6.05
CA ALA A 536 11.60 -19.87 -6.72
C ALA A 536 12.42 -19.68 -8.01
N ASN A 537 12.06 -18.70 -8.85
CA ASN A 537 12.84 -18.37 -10.04
C ASN A 537 14.27 -17.94 -9.71
N LEU A 538 14.44 -17.05 -8.73
CA LEU A 538 15.77 -16.55 -8.35
C LEU A 538 16.66 -17.65 -7.75
N LEU A 539 16.10 -18.55 -6.94
CA LEU A 539 16.82 -19.72 -6.43
C LEU A 539 17.24 -20.66 -7.56
N MET A 540 16.35 -20.96 -8.50
CA MET A 540 16.69 -21.77 -9.68
C MET A 540 17.79 -21.11 -10.55
N ILE A 541 17.78 -19.77 -10.70
CA ILE A 541 18.84 -19.05 -11.40
C ILE A 541 20.20 -19.22 -10.71
N THR A 542 20.22 -19.34 -9.36
CA THR A 542 21.47 -19.58 -8.61
C THR A 542 21.98 -21.02 -8.72
N GLY A 543 21.19 -21.93 -9.31
CA GLY A 543 21.50 -23.36 -9.39
C GLY A 543 20.94 -24.20 -8.24
N VAL A 544 20.06 -23.66 -7.40
CA VAL A 544 19.37 -24.43 -6.36
C VAL A 544 18.30 -25.30 -7.00
N GLU A 545 18.32 -26.59 -6.69
CA GLU A 545 17.34 -27.56 -7.18
C GLU A 545 16.09 -27.54 -6.31
N LEU A 546 14.98 -27.02 -6.86
CA LEU A 546 13.70 -26.96 -6.16
C LEU A 546 12.91 -28.27 -6.28
N ALA A 547 12.20 -28.63 -5.21
CA ALA A 547 11.19 -29.68 -5.23
C ALA A 547 10.06 -29.35 -6.21
N ALA A 548 9.36 -30.36 -6.71
CA ALA A 548 8.38 -30.19 -7.78
C ALA A 548 7.27 -29.19 -7.44
N GLU A 549 6.80 -29.22 -6.20
CA GLU A 549 5.76 -28.35 -5.65
C GLU A 549 6.17 -26.87 -5.48
N ASP A 550 7.49 -26.60 -5.38
CA ASP A 550 8.01 -25.24 -5.21
C ASP A 550 8.44 -24.61 -6.54
N LYS A 551 8.44 -25.40 -7.63
CA LYS A 551 8.80 -24.88 -8.96
C LYS A 551 7.76 -23.87 -9.43
N PRO A 552 8.20 -22.73 -9.99
CA PRO A 552 7.27 -21.75 -10.52
C PRO A 552 6.57 -22.31 -11.77
N LYS A 553 5.32 -21.92 -12.00
CA LYS A 553 4.58 -22.28 -13.23
C LYS A 553 5.33 -21.88 -14.51
N THR A 554 6.06 -20.78 -14.45
CA THR A 554 6.92 -20.30 -15.53
C THR A 554 8.30 -20.01 -14.96
N PHE A 555 9.31 -20.65 -15.54
CA PHE A 555 10.69 -20.36 -15.27
C PHE A 555 11.20 -19.26 -16.20
N PHE A 556 11.90 -18.29 -15.62
CA PHE A 556 12.47 -17.13 -16.27
C PHE A 556 14.00 -17.17 -16.05
N PRO A 557 14.81 -17.45 -17.09
CA PRO A 557 16.26 -17.56 -16.93
C PRO A 557 16.91 -16.20 -16.62
N ALA A 558 18.18 -16.20 -16.24
CA ALA A 558 18.95 -14.97 -16.09
C ALA A 558 18.92 -14.13 -17.37
N GLY A 559 18.77 -12.81 -17.23
CA GLY A 559 18.58 -11.88 -18.33
C GLY A 559 17.13 -11.79 -18.84
N SER A 560 16.19 -12.58 -18.31
CA SER A 560 14.77 -12.56 -18.74
C SER A 560 14.04 -11.25 -18.41
N THR A 561 14.59 -10.41 -17.53
CA THR A 561 14.04 -9.07 -17.28
C THR A 561 14.59 -8.03 -18.27
N ALA A 562 15.63 -8.38 -19.04
CA ALA A 562 16.13 -7.58 -20.13
C ALA A 562 15.11 -7.57 -21.28
N ARG A 563 14.88 -6.40 -21.85
CA ARG A 563 14.07 -6.25 -23.06
C ARG A 563 14.79 -7.03 -24.18
N PRO A 564 14.12 -7.89 -24.97
CA PRO A 564 14.79 -8.61 -26.06
C PRO A 564 15.46 -7.60 -27.00
N ALA A 565 16.78 -7.74 -27.18
CA ALA A 565 17.48 -7.09 -28.28
C ALA A 565 16.90 -7.67 -29.58
N GLY A 566 16.58 -6.82 -30.56
CA GLY A 566 15.87 -7.20 -31.78
C GLY A 566 16.39 -8.51 -32.37
N ALA A 567 15.55 -9.54 -32.39
CA ALA A 567 15.83 -10.77 -33.11
C ALA A 567 15.65 -10.48 -34.60
N ALA A 568 16.76 -10.30 -35.29
CA ALA A 568 16.83 -10.43 -36.73
C ALA A 568 16.29 -11.81 -37.12
N MET A 569 15.24 -11.86 -37.95
CA MET A 569 14.89 -13.06 -38.69
C MET A 569 16.04 -13.36 -39.66
N ALA A 570 16.95 -14.25 -39.27
CA ALA A 570 17.75 -15.00 -40.21
C ALA A 570 16.90 -16.18 -40.67
N ALA A 571 16.49 -16.15 -41.94
CA ALA A 571 15.84 -17.27 -42.61
C ALA A 571 16.84 -18.41 -42.84
N ALA A 572 16.44 -19.61 -42.42
CA ALA A 572 16.89 -20.91 -42.91
C ALA A 572 15.67 -21.82 -42.71
N THR A 573 15.09 -22.47 -43.69
CA THR A 573 15.52 -22.96 -45.01
C THR A 573 14.38 -22.86 -46.01
#